data_AF-A0A2W4S7L2-F1
#
_entry.id   AF-A0A2W4S7L2-F1
#
_cell.length_a   1.000
_cell.length_b   1.000
_cell.length_c   1.000
_cell.angle_alpha   90.00
_cell.angle_beta   90.00
_cell.angle_gamma   90.00
#
_symmetry.space_group_name_H-M   'P 1'
#
loop_
_entity.id
_entity.type
_entity.pdbx_description
1 polymer ?
#
loop_
_entity_poly.entity_id
_entity_poly.type
_entity_poly.pdbx_seq_one_letter_code
_entity_poly.pdbx_strand_id
1 'polypeptide(L)'
;MSRTAESLAILDRLIPVLEALPREGDTEKILEEADALRRAVAAFHMEAIRFRMYNVDRMLKLAGNPTEARTIFDELRQALERAGFHTRSHAAP
;
A
#
# COMPACT_ATOMS: atom_id res chain seq x y z
N MET A 1 -16.57 10.71 9.90
CA MET A 1 -15.78 9.61 9.28
C MET A 1 -14.31 9.97 9.34
N SER A 2 -13.44 9.03 9.75
CA SER A 2 -11.99 9.27 9.80
C SER A 2 -11.45 9.50 8.38
N ARG A 3 -10.52 10.45 8.21
CA ARG A 3 -9.92 10.77 6.89
C ARG A 3 -9.19 9.57 6.27
N THR A 4 -8.82 8.57 7.06
CA THR A 4 -8.13 7.34 6.61
C THR A 4 -9.04 6.13 6.41
N ALA A 5 -10.36 6.26 6.65
CA ALA A 5 -11.28 5.13 6.60
C ALA A 5 -11.33 4.48 5.20
N GLU A 6 -11.28 5.31 4.14
CA GLU A 6 -11.22 4.84 2.76
C GLU A 6 -9.94 4.03 2.49
N SER A 7 -8.78 4.57 2.89
CA SER A 7 -7.49 3.88 2.72
C SER A 7 -7.44 2.54 3.46
N LEU A 8 -8.05 2.45 4.65
CA LEU A 8 -8.14 1.19 5.40
C LEU A 8 -9.02 0.16 4.68
N ALA A 9 -10.17 0.57 4.15
CA ALA A 9 -11.05 -0.32 3.39
C ALA A 9 -10.38 -0.83 2.09
N ILE A 10 -9.55 -0.01 1.45
CA ILE A 10 -8.77 -0.45 0.28
C ILE A 10 -7.69 -1.45 0.70
N LEU A 11 -7.03 -1.25 1.85
CA LEU A 11 -6.05 -2.22 2.37
C LEU A 11 -6.70 -3.55 2.76
N ASP A 12 -7.91 -3.53 3.31
CA ASP A 12 -8.73 -4.72 3.57
C ASP A 12 -9.07 -5.51 2.28
N ARG A 13 -9.10 -4.84 1.12
CA ARG A 13 -9.24 -5.49 -0.20
C ARG A 13 -7.89 -5.95 -0.77
N LEU A 14 -6.83 -5.18 -0.57
CA LEU A 14 -5.51 -5.47 -1.13
C LEU A 14 -4.87 -6.72 -0.51
N ILE A 15 -4.95 -6.87 0.82
CA ILE A 15 -4.27 -7.96 1.54
C ILE A 15 -4.73 -9.34 1.03
N PRO A 16 -6.04 -9.66 0.92
CA PRO A 16 -6.48 -10.94 0.36
C PRO A 16 -6.01 -11.21 -1.07
N VAL A 17 -5.90 -10.17 -1.91
CA VAL A 17 -5.39 -10.31 -3.28
C VAL A 17 -3.91 -10.67 -3.27
N LEU A 18 -3.13 -10.08 -2.36
CA LEU A 18 -1.72 -10.43 -2.16
C LEU A 18 -1.56 -11.86 -1.62
N GLU A 19 -2.46 -12.32 -0.74
CA GLU A 19 -2.46 -13.69 -0.20
C GLU A 19 -2.72 -14.75 -1.27
N ALA A 20 -3.48 -14.39 -2.30
CA ALA A 20 -3.80 -15.26 -3.43
C ALA A 20 -2.69 -15.33 -4.49
N LEU A 21 -1.64 -14.50 -4.40
CA LEU A 21 -0.49 -14.59 -5.31
C LEU A 21 0.27 -15.91 -5.09
N PRO A 22 0.90 -16.46 -6.14
CA PRO A 22 1.78 -17.62 -5.98
C PRO A 22 2.80 -17.40 -4.87
N ARG A 23 2.97 -18.41 -3.99
CA ARG A 23 3.93 -18.38 -2.87
C ARG A 23 5.36 -18.62 -3.34
N GLU A 24 5.76 -17.92 -4.38
CA GLU A 24 7.11 -17.97 -4.95
C GLU A 24 7.81 -16.64 -4.66
N GLY A 25 9.01 -16.67 -4.09
CA GLY A 25 9.80 -15.47 -3.80
C GLY A 25 9.34 -14.68 -2.56
N ASP A 26 9.27 -13.35 -2.68
CA ASP A 26 9.08 -12.39 -1.58
C ASP A 26 7.58 -12.13 -1.23
N THR A 27 6.66 -13.01 -1.62
CA THR A 27 5.20 -12.84 -1.36
C THR A 27 4.85 -12.71 0.12
N GLU A 28 5.59 -13.37 1.02
CA GLU A 28 5.40 -13.20 2.46
C GLU A 28 5.80 -11.79 2.93
N LYS A 29 6.89 -11.24 2.40
CA LYS A 29 7.36 -9.89 2.76
C LYS A 29 6.42 -8.80 2.27
N ILE A 30 5.81 -8.95 1.09
CA ILE A 30 4.83 -7.97 0.61
C ILE A 30 3.56 -7.97 1.48
N LEU A 31 3.16 -9.14 1.99
CA LEU A 31 2.05 -9.23 2.96
C LEU A 31 2.40 -8.55 4.28
N GLU A 32 3.59 -8.82 4.83
CA GLU A 32 4.07 -8.15 6.05
C GLU A 32 4.10 -6.62 5.91
N GLU A 33 4.59 -6.12 4.77
CA GLU A 33 4.62 -4.68 4.46
C GLU A 33 3.21 -4.09 4.27
N ALA A 34 2.28 -4.83 3.65
CA ALA A 34 0.88 -4.39 3.50
C ALA A 34 0.15 -4.32 4.86
N ASP A 35 0.38 -5.30 5.73
CA ASP A 35 -0.14 -5.28 7.11
C ASP A 35 0.48 -4.16 7.95
N ALA A 36 1.79 -3.94 7.81
CA ALA A 36 2.47 -2.83 8.46
C ALA A 36 1.95 -1.47 7.95
N LEU A 37 1.67 -1.36 6.66
CA LEU A 37 1.05 -0.18 6.06
C LEU A 37 -0.34 0.07 6.66
N ARG A 38 -1.17 -0.96 6.79
CA ARG A 38 -2.48 -0.87 7.44
C ARG A 38 -2.39 -0.35 8.86
N ARG A 39 -1.47 -0.90 9.67
CA ARG A 39 -1.22 -0.40 11.04
C ARG A 39 -0.77 1.06 11.03
N ALA A 40 0.11 1.45 10.12
CA ALA A 40 0.60 2.83 9.99
C ALA A 40 -0.52 3.80 9.59
N VAL A 41 -1.41 3.41 8.67
CA VAL A 41 -2.58 4.19 8.26
C VAL A 41 -3.57 4.33 9.42
N ALA A 42 -3.83 3.26 10.17
CA ALA A 42 -4.69 3.29 11.36
C ALA A 42 -4.14 4.22 12.45
N ALA A 43 -2.82 4.23 12.64
CA ALA A 43 -2.12 5.09 13.59
C ALA A 43 -1.86 6.52 13.07
N PHE A 44 -2.24 6.83 11.82
CA PHE A 44 -1.95 8.12 11.18
C PHE A 44 -0.44 8.47 11.14
N HIS A 45 0.43 7.47 11.04
CA HIS A 45 1.88 7.64 11.13
C HIS A 45 2.50 7.93 9.75
N MET A 46 2.56 9.22 9.39
CA MET A 46 3.02 9.74 8.08
C MET A 46 4.29 9.07 7.52
N GLU A 47 5.39 9.09 8.26
CA GLU A 47 6.67 8.53 7.77
C GLU A 47 6.62 7.01 7.58
N ALA A 48 5.91 6.30 8.45
CA ALA A 48 5.72 4.87 8.30
C ALA A 48 4.89 4.54 7.06
N ILE A 49 3.83 5.32 6.79
CA ILE A 49 3.01 5.19 5.59
C ILE A 49 3.86 5.41 4.33
N ARG A 50 4.66 6.48 4.28
CA ARG A 50 5.52 6.78 3.11
C ARG A 50 6.50 5.64 2.81
N PHE A 51 7.21 5.16 3.84
CA PHE A 51 8.18 4.07 3.68
C PHE A 51 7.50 2.77 3.22
N ARG A 52 6.32 2.45 3.76
CA ARG A 52 5.61 1.20 3.46
C ARG A 52 4.97 1.26 2.08
N MET A 53 4.43 2.40 1.67
CA MET A 53 3.98 2.64 0.30
C MET A 53 5.13 2.41 -0.70
N TYR A 54 6.34 2.90 -0.41
CA TYR A 54 7.50 2.65 -1.26
C TYR A 54 7.86 1.16 -1.34
N ASN A 55 7.89 0.46 -0.21
CA ASN A 55 8.22 -0.97 -0.17
C ASN A 55 7.21 -1.82 -0.94
N VAL A 56 5.91 -1.61 -0.71
CA VAL A 56 4.85 -2.34 -1.41
C VAL A 56 4.91 -2.06 -2.91
N ASP A 57 5.11 -0.81 -3.36
CA ASP A 57 5.26 -0.49 -4.79
C ASP A 57 6.46 -1.21 -5.41
N ARG A 58 7.60 -1.22 -4.70
CA ARG A 58 8.81 -1.91 -5.16
C ARG A 58 8.61 -3.41 -5.25
N MET A 59 7.97 -4.02 -4.25
CA MET A 59 7.73 -5.46 -4.22
C MET A 59 6.70 -5.89 -5.28
N LEU A 60 5.64 -5.12 -5.52
CA LEU A 60 4.70 -5.37 -6.62
C LEU A 60 5.41 -5.39 -7.98
N LYS A 61 6.37 -4.48 -8.20
CA LYS A 61 7.19 -4.46 -9.42
C LYS A 61 8.06 -5.70 -9.56
N LEU A 62 8.69 -6.14 -8.46
CA LEU A 62 9.51 -7.35 -8.45
C LEU A 62 8.68 -8.62 -8.67
N ALA A 63 7.42 -8.63 -8.20
CA ALA A 63 6.45 -9.70 -8.43
C ALA A 63 5.82 -9.68 -9.84
N GLY A 64 6.33 -8.88 -10.77
CA GLY A 64 5.84 -8.80 -12.14
C GLY A 64 4.59 -7.93 -12.35
N ASN A 65 4.26 -7.05 -11.38
CA ASN A 65 3.08 -6.18 -11.39
C ASN A 65 1.75 -6.93 -11.64
N PRO A 66 1.32 -7.82 -10.73
CA PRO A 66 0.01 -8.46 -10.83
C PRO A 66 -1.08 -7.40 -10.97
N THR A 67 -1.83 -7.45 -12.07
CA THR A 67 -2.72 -6.36 -12.51
C THR A 67 -3.73 -5.96 -11.43
N GLU A 68 -4.37 -6.93 -10.79
CA GLU A 68 -5.37 -6.67 -9.75
C GLU A 68 -4.77 -5.97 -8.52
N ALA A 69 -3.69 -6.52 -7.96
CA ALA A 69 -3.01 -5.90 -6.83
C ALA A 69 -2.47 -4.50 -7.17
N ARG A 70 -1.97 -4.31 -8.41
CA ARG A 70 -1.49 -3.02 -8.88
C ARG A 70 -2.61 -1.98 -8.94
N THR A 71 -3.78 -2.34 -9.48
CA THR A 71 -4.94 -1.45 -9.54
C THR A 71 -5.39 -1.03 -8.14
N ILE A 72 -5.55 -1.98 -7.21
CA ILE A 72 -5.98 -1.68 -5.83
C ILE A 72 -4.92 -0.82 -5.12
N PHE A 73 -3.64 -1.09 -5.34
CA PHE A 73 -2.56 -0.28 -4.77
C PHE A 73 -2.54 1.16 -5.32
N ASP A 74 -2.84 1.34 -6.61
CA ASP A 74 -2.96 2.66 -7.19
C ASP A 74 -4.20 3.42 -6.67
N GLU A 75 -5.32 2.73 -6.40
CA GLU A 75 -6.48 3.27 -5.67
C GLU A 75 -6.10 3.72 -4.25
N LEU A 76 -5.36 2.89 -3.51
CA LEU A 76 -4.88 3.20 -2.15
C LEU A 76 -4.06 4.48 -2.15
N ARG A 77 -3.16 4.64 -3.13
CA ARG A 77 -2.34 5.84 -3.26
C ARG A 77 -3.20 7.10 -3.41
N GLN A 78 -4.21 7.04 -4.27
CA GLN A 78 -5.12 8.18 -4.48
C GLN A 78 -5.95 8.49 -3.24
N ALA A 79 -6.43 7.47 -2.53
CA ALA A 79 -7.17 7.66 -1.28
C ALA A 79 -6.29 8.32 -0.19
N LEU A 80 -5.03 7.89 -0.08
CA LEU A 80 -4.05 8.51 0.83
C LEU A 80 -3.77 9.96 0.45
N GLU A 81 -3.59 10.28 -0.85
CA GLU A 81 -3.42 11.65 -1.33
C GLU A 81 -4.65 12.53 -0.99
N ARG A 82 -5.88 12.03 -1.20
CA ARG A 82 -7.13 12.71 -0.80
C ARG A 82 -7.21 12.95 0.71
N ALA A 83 -6.67 12.03 1.51
CA ALA A 83 -6.59 12.13 2.96
C ALA A 83 -5.48 13.08 3.46
N GLY A 84 -4.69 13.67 2.55
CA GLY A 84 -3.60 14.61 2.84
C GLY A 84 -2.21 13.97 2.94
N PHE A 85 -2.08 12.67 2.67
CA PHE A 85 -0.81 11.95 2.67
C PHE A 85 -0.18 12.02 1.29
N HIS A 86 0.84 12.86 1.16
CA HIS A 86 1.61 12.98 -0.07
C HIS A 86 2.57 11.79 -0.15
N THR A 87 2.15 10.75 -0.86
CA THR A 87 2.92 9.50 -1.01
C THR A 87 3.99 9.60 -2.10
N ARG A 88 3.91 10.64 -2.95
CA ARG A 88 4.98 11.03 -3.86
C ARG A 88 5.93 11.98 -3.12
N SER A 89 7.22 11.67 -3.11
CA SER A 89 8.22 12.71 -2.86
C SER A 89 8.09 13.71 -3.99
N HIS A 90 7.74 14.97 -3.69
CA HIS A 90 8.06 16.07 -4.60
C HIS A 90 9.56 15.97 -4.87
N ALA A 91 9.96 15.49 -6.04
CA ALA A 91 11.20 15.98 -6.60
C ALA A 91 10.99 17.49 -6.71
N ALA A 92 11.74 18.25 -5.91
CA ALA A 92 11.85 19.69 -6.12
C ALA A 92 12.23 19.93 -7.60
N PRO A 93 11.63 20.95 -8.25
CA PRO A 93 11.94 21.27 -9.64
C PRO A 93 13.42 21.55 -9.87
#